data_AF-A0A8T1TLA7-F1
#
_entry.id   AF-A0A8T1TLA7-F1
#
_cell.length_a   1.000
_cell.length_b   1.000
_cell.length_c   1.000
_cell.angle_alpha   90.00
_cell.angle_beta   90.00
_cell.angle_gamma   90.00
#
_symmetry.space_group_name_H-M   'P 1'
#
loop_
_entity.id
_entity.type
_entity.pdbx_description
1 polymer ?
#
loop_
_entity_poly.entity_id
_entity_poly.type
_entity_poly.pdbx_seq_one_letter_code
_entity_poly.pdbx_strand_id
1 'polypeptide(L)'
;VISRSSTQEAEPGFADRILKRRKVQVEPSIYVLLAAIHPTSNKAEILFSMTRMIMRYERNRLSPLMLEKMLFLKVNSSYWDLTTVDAVI
;
A
#
# COMPACT_ATOMS: atom_id res chain seq x y z
N VAL A 1 26.94 37.51 -51.37
CA VAL A 1 27.41 37.76 -49.98
C VAL A 1 26.31 37.27 -49.04
N ILE A 2 26.30 35.97 -48.72
CA ILE A 2 26.83 35.32 -47.51
C ILE A 2 25.88 35.43 -46.29
N SER A 3 25.37 34.25 -45.89
CA SER A 3 25.11 33.75 -44.52
C SER A 3 24.07 34.46 -43.63
N ARG A 4 23.32 33.80 -42.75
CA ARG A 4 23.36 32.43 -42.22
C ARG A 4 22.01 32.19 -41.54
N SER A 5 21.32 31.10 -41.88
CA SER A 5 20.29 30.53 -41.02
C SER A 5 20.98 30.02 -39.74
N SER A 6 20.88 30.78 -38.65
CA SER A 6 21.21 30.27 -37.32
C SER A 6 19.91 30.00 -36.58
N THR A 7 19.27 28.87 -36.91
CA THR A 7 18.49 28.14 -35.90
C THR A 7 19.51 27.69 -34.85
N GLN A 8 19.81 28.58 -33.90
CA GLN A 8 20.42 28.18 -32.65
C GLN A 8 19.37 27.28 -31.99
N GLU A 9 19.56 25.96 -32.08
CA GLU A 9 18.88 25.05 -31.18
C GLU A 9 19.25 25.51 -29.77
N ALA A 10 18.31 26.18 -29.11
CA ALA A 10 18.51 26.65 -27.75
C ALA A 10 18.81 25.42 -26.90
N GLU A 11 19.98 25.41 -26.27
CA GLU A 11 20.39 24.34 -25.37
C GLU A 11 19.27 24.10 -24.35
N PRO A 12 18.75 22.86 -24.23
CA PRO A 12 17.60 22.58 -23.39
C PRO A 12 17.89 23.01 -21.96
N GLY A 13 16.96 23.74 -21.36
CA GLY A 13 17.10 24.23 -20.00
C GLY A 13 17.30 23.09 -19.01
N PHE A 14 17.79 23.40 -17.81
CA PHE A 14 18.00 22.40 -16.76
C PHE A 14 16.76 21.53 -16.51
N ALA A 15 15.57 22.16 -16.47
CA ALA A 15 14.29 21.47 -16.34
C ALA A 15 14.01 20.52 -17.51
N ASP A 16 14.26 20.94 -18.75
CA ASP A 16 14.05 20.10 -19.94
C ASP A 16 15.00 18.91 -19.96
N ARG A 17 16.25 19.09 -19.53
CA ARG A 17 17.23 18.00 -19.41
C ARG A 17 16.82 16.98 -18.34
N ILE A 18 16.31 17.45 -17.20
CA ILE A 18 15.79 16.58 -16.12
C ILE A 18 14.52 15.84 -16.57
N LEU A 19 13.58 16.52 -17.23
CA LEU A 19 12.34 15.92 -17.72
C LEU A 19 12.62 14.90 -18.83
N LYS A 20 13.55 15.19 -19.74
CA LYS A 20 13.99 14.26 -20.79
C LYS A 20 14.68 13.04 -20.19
N ARG A 21 15.52 13.22 -19.16
CA ARG A 21 16.16 12.11 -18.43
C ARG A 21 15.13 11.23 -17.70
N ARG A 22 14.09 11.82 -17.11
CA ARG A 22 12.97 11.06 -16.52
C ARG A 22 12.25 10.24 -17.56
N LYS A 23 11.87 10.81 -18.71
CA LYS A 23 11.19 10.09 -19.79
C LYS A 23 11.99 8.90 -20.34
N VAL A 24 13.32 8.98 -20.34
CA VAL A 24 14.21 7.93 -20.87
C VAL A 24 14.54 6.84 -19.84
N GLN A 25 14.34 7.10 -18.54
CA GLN A 25 14.70 6.19 -17.44
C GLN A 25 13.48 5.65 -16.68
N VAL A 26 12.27 5.76 -17.22
CA VAL A 26 11.10 5.06 -16.65
C VAL A 26 11.15 3.61 -17.13
N GLU A 27 12.10 2.84 -16.64
CA GLU A 27 11.85 1.41 -16.53
C GLU A 27 10.65 1.29 -15.56
N PRO A 28 9.51 0.72 -15.96
CA PRO A 28 8.39 0.58 -15.05
C PRO A 28 8.88 -0.23 -13.85
N SER A 29 8.74 0.30 -12.63
CA SER A 29 9.00 -0.48 -11.43
C SER A 29 7.95 -1.57 -11.35
N ILE A 30 8.27 -2.75 -11.89
CA ILE A 30 7.37 -3.90 -11.84
C ILE A 30 7.38 -4.38 -10.40
N TYR A 31 6.34 -3.99 -9.65
CA TYR A 31 6.11 -4.56 -8.33
C TYR A 31 5.82 -6.05 -8.51
N VAL A 32 6.81 -6.87 -8.16
CA VAL A 32 6.81 -8.34 -8.31
C VAL A 32 5.56 -8.98 -7.68
N LEU A 33 4.94 -8.31 -6.71
CA LEU A 33 3.79 -8.81 -5.96
C LEU A 33 2.59 -7.84 -5.94
N LEU A 34 2.29 -7.21 -7.08
CA LEU A 34 1.07 -6.41 -7.26
C LEU A 34 -0.20 -7.18 -6.86
N ALA A 35 -0.22 -8.50 -7.05
CA ALA A 35 -1.32 -9.37 -6.63
C ALA A 35 -1.53 -9.47 -5.11
N ALA A 36 -0.50 -9.22 -4.29
CA ALA A 36 -0.66 -9.18 -2.83
C ALA A 36 -1.18 -7.82 -2.33
N ILE A 37 -0.99 -6.76 -3.12
CA ILE A 37 -1.59 -5.45 -2.84
C ILE A 37 -3.04 -5.53 -3.31
N HIS A 38 -3.92 -6.02 -2.44
CA HIS A 38 -5.34 -6.08 -2.75
C HIS A 38 -5.84 -4.67 -3.11
N PRO A 39 -6.50 -4.49 -4.28
CA PRO A 39 -6.90 -3.17 -4.79
C PRO A 39 -8.03 -2.50 -3.99
N THR A 40 -8.41 -3.04 -2.83
CA THR A 40 -9.60 -2.60 -2.13
C THR A 40 -9.32 -2.31 -0.66
N SER A 41 -9.33 -1.01 -0.35
CA SER A 41 -9.60 -0.44 0.97
C SER A 41 -10.72 -1.19 1.72
N ASN A 42 -11.67 -1.77 0.97
CA ASN A 42 -12.74 -2.62 1.47
C ASN A 42 -12.30 -3.66 2.53
N LYS A 43 -11.13 -4.30 2.42
CA LYS A 43 -10.69 -5.25 3.47
C LYS A 43 -10.39 -4.55 4.79
N ALA A 44 -9.73 -3.39 4.75
CA ALA A 44 -9.46 -2.58 5.92
C ALA A 44 -10.77 -1.94 6.46
N GLU A 45 -11.66 -1.50 5.58
CA GLU A 45 -12.96 -0.96 5.96
C GLU A 45 -13.87 -2.00 6.62
N ILE A 46 -13.93 -3.23 6.06
CA ILE A 46 -14.62 -4.38 6.67
C ILE A 46 -14.01 -4.65 8.05
N LEU A 47 -12.69 -4.69 8.16
CA LEU A 47 -12.00 -4.87 9.43
C LEU A 47 -12.43 -3.80 10.44
N PHE A 48 -12.27 -2.51 10.12
CA PHE A 48 -12.63 -1.42 11.03
C PHE A 48 -14.13 -1.35 11.32
N SER A 49 -14.99 -1.80 10.41
CA SER A 49 -16.43 -1.92 10.66
C SER A 49 -16.74 -3.05 11.66
N MET A 50 -16.17 -4.23 11.45
CA MET A 50 -16.29 -5.37 12.38
C MET A 50 -15.70 -5.05 13.75
N THR A 51 -14.53 -4.42 13.79
CA THR A 51 -13.89 -3.93 15.01
C THR A 51 -14.81 -2.97 15.75
N ARG A 52 -15.43 -2.00 15.07
CA ARG A 52 -16.41 -1.09 15.69
C ARG A 52 -17.62 -1.83 16.26
N MET A 53 -18.11 -2.87 15.58
CA MET A 53 -19.23 -3.68 16.06
C MET A 53 -18.86 -4.45 17.34
N ILE A 54 -17.68 -5.09 17.37
CA ILE A 54 -17.17 -5.85 18.53
C ILE A 54 -16.85 -4.90 19.70
N MET A 55 -16.26 -3.75 19.41
CA MET A 55 -15.82 -2.78 20.42
C MET A 55 -16.94 -1.96 21.04
N ARG A 56 -18.14 -1.91 20.45
CA ARG A 56 -19.21 -1.01 20.92
C ARG A 56 -19.56 -1.21 22.40
N TYR A 57 -19.40 -2.43 22.92
CA TYR A 57 -19.76 -2.79 24.30
C TYR A 57 -18.54 -2.92 25.24
N GLU A 58 -17.38 -3.34 24.73
CA GLU A 58 -16.22 -3.71 25.57
C GLU A 58 -15.02 -2.74 25.47
N ARG A 59 -15.13 -1.63 24.71
CA ARG A 59 -14.02 -0.69 24.47
C ARG A 59 -13.36 -0.16 25.75
N ASN A 60 -14.12 0.04 26.82
CA ASN A 60 -13.58 0.57 28.08
C ASN A 60 -12.97 -0.52 28.98
N ARG A 61 -13.12 -1.80 28.62
CA ARG A 61 -12.70 -2.95 29.43
C ARG A 61 -11.62 -3.79 28.76
N LEU A 62 -11.44 -3.66 27.44
CA LEU A 62 -10.41 -4.34 26.67
C LEU A 62 -9.17 -3.47 26.49
N SER A 63 -8.00 -4.04 26.78
CA SER A 63 -6.73 -3.41 26.41
C SER A 63 -6.56 -3.43 24.88
N PRO A 64 -5.85 -2.44 24.29
CA PRO A 64 -5.56 -2.43 22.85
C PRO A 64 -4.91 -3.72 22.35
N LEU A 65 -4.02 -4.32 23.17
CA LEU A 65 -3.35 -5.58 22.86
C LEU A 65 -4.33 -6.76 22.79
N MET A 66 -5.29 -6.83 23.71
CA MET A 66 -6.31 -7.89 23.72
C MET A 66 -7.22 -7.80 22.49
N LEU A 67 -7.58 -6.56 22.12
CA LEU A 67 -8.36 -6.28 20.92
C LEU A 67 -7.64 -6.75 19.65
N GLU A 68 -6.36 -6.40 19.50
CA GLU A 68 -5.56 -6.83 18.35
C GLU A 68 -5.50 -8.35 18.24
N LYS A 69 -5.33 -9.06 19.36
CA LYS A 69 -5.34 -10.53 19.39
C LYS A 69 -6.69 -11.11 18.96
N MET A 70 -7.80 -10.59 19.49
CA MET A 70 -9.14 -11.04 19.10
C MET A 70 -9.43 -10.81 17.62
N LEU A 71 -9.04 -9.65 17.08
CA LEU A 71 -9.21 -9.34 15.66
C LEU A 71 -8.33 -10.22 14.78
N PHE A 72 -7.07 -10.42 15.18
CA PHE A 72 -6.13 -11.30 14.47
C PHE A 72 -6.71 -12.71 14.33
N LEU A 73 -7.22 -13.26 15.42
CA LEU A 73 -7.89 -14.55 15.42
C LEU A 73 -9.12 -14.51 14.51
N LYS A 74 -10.04 -13.56 14.72
CA LYS A 74 -11.31 -13.51 13.99
C LYS A 74 -11.15 -13.36 12.47
N VAL A 75 -10.18 -12.58 12.01
CA VAL A 75 -9.92 -12.33 10.58
C VAL A 75 -9.27 -13.53 9.92
N ASN A 76 -8.40 -14.23 10.65
CA ASN A 76 -7.66 -15.38 10.13
C ASN A 76 -8.31 -16.71 10.50
N SER A 77 -9.59 -16.75 10.88
CA SER A 77 -10.26 -17.96 11.38
C SER A 77 -10.28 -19.12 10.38
N SER A 78 -9.99 -18.88 9.10
CA SER A 78 -9.83 -19.93 8.09
C SER A 78 -8.47 -20.64 8.16
N TYR A 79 -7.48 -20.03 8.81
CA TYR A 79 -6.10 -20.50 8.87
C TYR A 79 -5.78 -21.27 10.16
N TRP A 80 -6.69 -21.28 11.13
CA TRP A 80 -6.48 -21.95 12.41
C TRP A 80 -7.76 -22.65 12.88
N ASP A 81 -7.55 -23.80 13.49
CA ASP A 81 -8.55 -24.60 14.20
C ASP A 81 -8.28 -24.48 15.72
N LEU A 82 -9.28 -24.78 16.54
CA LEU A 82 -9.14 -24.93 17.99
C LEU A 82 -7.95 -25.81 18.36
N THR A 83 -7.69 -26.87 17.60
CA THR A 83 -6.53 -27.76 17.78
C THR A 83 -5.18 -27.03 17.62
N THR A 84 -5.07 -26.12 16.64
CA THR A 84 -3.84 -25.33 16.42
C THR A 84 -3.65 -24.22 17.44
N VAL A 85 -4.74 -23.70 18.01
CA VAL A 85 -4.66 -22.66 19.05
C VAL A 85 -4.33 -23.28 20.41
N ASP A 86 -4.92 -24.43 20.74
CA ASP A 86 -4.65 -25.15 22.00
C ASP A 86 -3.18 -25.60 22.11
N ALA A 87 -2.54 -25.96 21.00
CA ALA A 87 -1.14 -26.35 20.98
C ALA A 87 -0.14 -25.21 21.29
N VAL A 88 -0.57 -23.95 21.28
CA VAL A 88 0.30 -22.76 21.40
C VAL A 88 0.05 -21.99 22.70
N ILE A 89 -1.04 -22.29 23.42
CA ILE A 89 -1.39 -21.70 24.73
C ILE A 89 -0.72 -22.49 25.85
#